data_AF-A0A8R7V1I7-F1
#
_entry.id   AF-A0A8R7V1I7-F1
#
_cell.length_a   1.000
_cell.length_b   1.000
_cell.length_c   1.000
_cell.angle_alpha   90.00
_cell.angle_beta   90.00
_cell.angle_gamma   90.00
#
_symmetry.space_group_name_H-M   'P 1'
#
loop_
_entity.id
_entity.type
_entity.pdbx_description
1 polymer ?
#
loop_
_entity_poly.entity_id
_entity_poly.type
_entity_poly.pdbx_seq_one_letter_code
_entity_poly.pdbx_strand_id
1 'polypeptide(L)'
;MGLEICADTMVGDAMRRGISGGQKKRLTTAEMIVGPAKAYFMDDISNGLDSSTTFHIINCFQQLTNISEYTMVISLLQPTPEVFDLFDDLILMAEGKIIYHGPRNEALNFFEECGFICPEGKAVADFLQEILSWKDQQQYWLGPHESYRYISHHELSSMFKENHRGGKLHEQSVPPISELGKEALALNKYSLRELEMLKACGAREALLMKSNMFVYVFKTGQLAIIALVTMSIFLRTRMTISFTHANYYIGALFFSIFMIMLNGIPEMSMQIGRLPSFYKQKSYYFYSSWAYAIPASVLKVPVSILDSLV
;
A
#
# COMPACT_ATOMS: atom_id res chain seq x y z
N MET A 1 -5.82 10.48 10.48
CA MET A 1 -6.11 10.17 9.05
C MET A 1 -7.35 10.86 8.45
N GLY A 2 -8.33 11.35 9.24
CA GLY A 2 -9.45 12.15 8.69
C GLY A 2 -10.40 11.37 7.76
N LEU A 3 -10.59 10.08 8.04
CA LEU A 3 -11.44 9.17 7.25
C LEU A 3 -12.81 8.90 7.89
N GLU A 4 -13.14 9.55 9.01
CA GLU A 4 -14.39 9.34 9.75
C GLU A 4 -15.64 9.60 8.89
N ILE A 5 -15.60 10.67 8.09
CA ILE A 5 -16.70 11.08 7.20
C ILE A 5 -17.03 9.99 6.16
N CYS A 6 -16.06 9.13 5.81
CA CYS A 6 -16.22 8.07 4.82
C CYS A 6 -16.06 6.65 5.38
N ALA A 7 -16.14 6.46 6.70
CA ALA A 7 -15.92 5.18 7.35
C ALA A 7 -16.81 4.05 6.81
N ASP A 8 -18.10 4.34 6.60
CA ASP A 8 -19.10 3.39 6.08
C ASP A 8 -19.33 3.51 4.57
N THR A 9 -18.52 4.30 3.87
CA THR A 9 -18.64 4.48 2.41
C THR A 9 -17.84 3.42 1.67
N MET A 10 -18.41 2.81 0.62
CA MET A 10 -17.64 1.89 -0.22
C MET A 10 -16.46 2.60 -0.89
N VAL A 11 -15.29 1.96 -0.89
CA VAL A 11 -14.07 2.47 -1.54
C VAL A 11 -14.30 2.70 -3.04
N GLY A 12 -15.10 1.84 -3.67
CA GLY A 12 -15.41 1.91 -5.10
C GLY A 12 -14.27 1.48 -6.01
N ASP A 13 -14.60 1.21 -7.26
CA ASP A 13 -13.70 0.78 -8.32
C ASP A 13 -13.80 1.72 -9.53
N ALA A 14 -13.26 1.33 -10.69
CA ALA A 14 -13.33 2.15 -11.90
C ALA A 14 -14.76 2.30 -12.45
N MET A 15 -15.65 1.35 -12.16
CA MET A 15 -17.04 1.29 -12.64
C MET A 15 -18.04 1.82 -11.61
N ARG A 16 -17.72 1.69 -10.31
CA ARG A 16 -18.58 2.05 -9.17
C ARG A 16 -17.91 3.16 -8.38
N ARG A 17 -18.53 4.34 -8.39
CA ARG A 17 -18.08 5.49 -7.60
C ARG A 17 -18.01 5.12 -6.10
N GLY A 18 -16.95 5.58 -5.45
CA GLY A 18 -16.74 5.43 -4.01
C GLY A 18 -16.03 6.65 -3.45
N ILE A 19 -15.11 6.44 -2.50
CA ILE A 19 -14.32 7.51 -1.88
C ILE A 19 -13.42 8.23 -2.91
N SER A 20 -13.07 9.49 -2.64
CA SER A 20 -12.23 10.31 -3.51
C SER A 20 -10.79 9.79 -3.64
N GLY A 21 -10.05 10.21 -4.66
CA GLY A 21 -8.65 9.80 -4.86
C GLY A 21 -7.76 10.08 -3.63
N GLY A 22 -7.85 11.28 -3.05
CA GLY A 22 -7.12 11.64 -1.83
C GLY A 22 -7.56 10.81 -0.61
N GLN A 23 -8.84 10.43 -0.50
CA GLN A 23 -9.31 9.51 0.53
C GLN A 23 -8.76 8.08 0.30
N LYS A 24 -8.69 7.59 -0.95
CA LYS A 24 -8.07 6.28 -1.28
C LYS A 24 -6.59 6.25 -0.90
N LYS A 25 -5.84 7.32 -1.15
CA LYS A 25 -4.44 7.41 -0.76
C LYS A 25 -4.30 7.38 0.77
N ARG A 26 -5.06 8.21 1.50
CA ARG A 26 -5.08 8.20 2.98
C ARG A 26 -5.46 6.85 3.56
N LEU A 27 -6.44 6.15 2.97
CA LEU A 27 -6.82 4.80 3.38
C LEU A 27 -5.70 3.79 3.14
N THR A 28 -5.02 3.87 1.98
CA THR A 28 -3.87 3.01 1.66
C THR A 28 -2.72 3.25 2.63
N THR A 29 -2.45 4.51 2.96
CA THR A 29 -1.45 4.89 3.94
C THR A 29 -1.80 4.39 5.34
N ALA A 30 -3.06 4.55 5.75
CA ALA A 30 -3.56 4.02 7.02
C ALA A 30 -3.43 2.48 7.07
N GLU A 31 -3.78 1.78 5.98
CA GLU A 31 -3.56 0.35 5.84
C GLU A 31 -2.09 0.00 6.06
N MET A 32 -1.14 0.70 5.43
CA MET A 32 0.30 0.40 5.59
C MET A 32 0.79 0.50 7.04
N ILE A 33 0.26 1.44 7.83
CA ILE A 33 0.63 1.61 9.25
C ILE A 33 0.06 0.47 10.10
N VAL A 34 -1.08 -0.12 9.72
CA VAL A 34 -1.67 -1.22 10.48
C VAL A 34 -0.82 -2.47 10.32
N GLY A 35 -0.10 -2.84 11.39
CA GLY A 35 0.71 -4.05 11.39
C GLY A 35 1.67 -4.11 12.56
N PRO A 36 2.46 -5.19 12.66
CA PRO A 36 3.47 -5.32 13.71
C PRO A 36 4.74 -4.52 13.41
N ALA A 37 4.86 -3.88 12.24
CA ALA A 37 6.06 -3.13 11.85
C ALA A 37 6.28 -1.92 12.77
N LYS A 38 7.53 -1.71 13.17
CA LYS A 38 7.96 -0.52 13.94
C LYS A 38 8.79 0.46 13.11
N ALA A 39 9.30 0.02 11.95
CA ALA A 39 10.07 0.84 11.03
C ALA A 39 9.36 0.89 9.67
N TYR A 40 9.11 2.11 9.17
CA TYR A 40 8.46 2.35 7.90
C TYR A 40 9.39 3.13 6.97
N PHE A 41 9.50 2.64 5.73
CA PHE A 41 10.24 3.30 4.66
C PHE A 41 9.24 3.69 3.59
N MET A 42 9.10 4.99 3.35
CA MET A 42 8.05 5.54 2.51
C MET A 42 8.68 6.37 1.40
N ASP A 43 8.45 5.97 0.16
CA ASP A 43 8.99 6.66 -1.00
C ASP A 43 7.89 7.45 -1.72
N ASP A 44 8.21 8.70 -2.05
CA ASP A 44 7.42 9.61 -2.87
C ASP A 44 5.92 9.69 -2.50
N ILE A 45 5.64 9.81 -1.20
CA ILE A 45 4.25 9.74 -0.70
C ILE A 45 3.41 10.96 -1.00
N SER A 46 4.05 12.11 -1.27
CA SER A 46 3.39 13.37 -1.65
C SER A 46 2.94 13.36 -3.12
N ASN A 47 3.43 12.43 -3.93
CA ASN A 47 3.10 12.40 -5.36
C ASN A 47 1.61 12.11 -5.60
N GLY A 48 0.98 13.00 -6.37
CA GLY A 48 -0.45 12.98 -6.67
C GLY A 48 -1.34 13.48 -5.52
N LEU A 49 -0.78 14.14 -4.50
CA LEU A 49 -1.51 14.79 -3.42
C LEU A 49 -1.41 16.31 -3.48
N ASP A 50 -2.45 16.98 -3.00
CA ASP A 50 -2.39 18.41 -2.71
C ASP A 50 -1.58 18.67 -1.42
N SER A 51 -1.09 19.90 -1.26
CA SER A 51 -0.26 20.31 -0.13
C SER A 51 -0.98 20.11 1.22
N SER A 52 -2.29 20.40 1.28
CA SER A 52 -3.06 20.25 2.52
C SER A 52 -3.21 18.79 2.95
N THR A 53 -3.51 17.89 2.00
CA THR A 53 -3.58 16.45 2.27
C THR A 53 -2.21 15.90 2.67
N THR A 54 -1.14 16.36 2.03
CA THR A 54 0.23 15.96 2.37
C THR A 54 0.57 16.35 3.81
N PHE A 55 0.33 17.61 4.20
CA PHE A 55 0.52 18.08 5.56
C PHE A 55 -0.26 17.24 6.59
N HIS A 56 -1.53 16.94 6.32
CA HIS A 56 -2.33 16.10 7.22
C HIS A 56 -1.80 14.67 7.36
N ILE A 57 -1.23 14.08 6.31
CA ILE A 57 -0.63 12.74 6.36
C ILE A 57 0.67 12.79 7.18
N ILE A 58 1.57 13.73 6.89
CA ILE A 58 2.86 13.85 7.60
C ILE A 58 2.64 14.18 9.07
N ASN A 59 1.72 15.09 9.40
CA ASN A 59 1.37 15.40 10.79
C ASN A 59 0.82 14.17 11.52
N CYS A 60 0.01 13.34 10.85
CA CYS A 60 -0.46 12.08 11.42
C CYS A 60 0.70 11.11 11.68
N PHE A 61 1.70 11.06 10.79
CA PHE A 61 2.89 10.23 10.99
C PHE A 61 3.74 10.71 12.15
N GLN A 62 3.99 12.02 12.25
CA GLN A 62 4.72 12.61 13.37
C GLN A 62 4.04 12.28 14.71
N GLN A 63 2.71 12.35 14.77
CA GLN A 63 1.97 11.92 15.96
C GLN A 63 2.13 10.43 16.25
N LEU A 64 2.10 9.58 15.22
CA LEU A 64 2.27 8.14 15.35
C LEU A 64 3.69 7.75 15.79
N THR A 65 4.73 8.40 15.27
CA THR A 65 6.12 8.18 15.70
C THR A 65 6.30 8.55 17.16
N ASN A 66 5.71 9.67 17.59
CA ASN A 66 5.79 10.15 18.97
C ASN A 66 5.03 9.29 19.98
N ILE A 67 3.88 8.71 19.59
CA ILE A 67 3.02 7.93 20.50
C ILE A 67 3.42 6.44 20.53
N SER A 68 3.72 5.87 19.36
CA SER A 68 3.86 4.42 19.18
C SER A 68 5.31 3.94 19.04
N GLU A 69 6.28 4.83 19.26
CA GLU A 69 7.73 4.56 19.11
C GLU A 69 8.06 3.98 17.73
N TYR A 70 7.45 4.52 16.67
CA TYR A 70 7.76 4.15 15.30
C TYR A 70 8.93 4.95 14.75
N THR A 71 9.75 4.32 13.92
CA THR A 71 10.75 4.99 13.09
C THR A 71 10.22 5.10 11.67
N MET A 72 10.13 6.31 11.12
CA MET A 72 9.67 6.52 9.75
C MET A 72 10.74 7.26 8.95
N VAL A 73 11.15 6.68 7.84
CA VAL A 73 12.02 7.33 6.84
C VAL A 73 11.17 7.64 5.62
N ILE A 74 11.05 8.92 5.30
CA ILE A 74 10.14 9.41 4.26
C ILE A 74 10.95 10.20 3.23
N SER A 75 10.81 9.80 1.97
CA SER A 75 11.29 10.57 0.81
C SER A 75 10.19 11.52 0.34
N LEU A 76 10.53 12.81 0.23
CA LEU A 76 9.65 13.87 -0.24
C LEU A 76 10.32 14.67 -1.36
N LEU A 77 9.58 14.92 -2.43
CA LEU A 77 9.97 15.87 -3.46
C LEU A 77 9.41 17.26 -3.11
N GLN A 78 10.30 18.23 -2.91
CA GLN A 78 9.97 19.66 -2.72
C GLN A 78 8.83 19.90 -1.70
N PRO A 79 9.03 19.54 -0.42
CA PRO A 79 8.01 19.76 0.59
C PRO A 79 7.77 21.25 0.85
N THR A 80 6.53 21.62 1.16
CA THR A 80 6.23 22.98 1.62
C THR A 80 6.90 23.23 2.97
N PRO A 81 7.17 24.49 3.36
CA PRO A 81 7.80 24.81 4.64
C PRO A 81 7.08 24.16 5.84
N GLU A 82 5.75 24.17 5.84
CA GLU A 82 4.94 23.60 6.91
C GLU A 82 5.11 22.08 7.02
N VAL A 83 5.35 21.40 5.89
CA VAL A 83 5.61 19.94 5.88
C VAL A 83 7.05 19.66 6.30
N PHE A 84 8.00 20.47 5.83
CA PHE A 84 9.41 20.34 6.18
C PHE A 84 9.65 20.50 7.68
N ASP A 85 8.93 21.41 8.33
CA ASP A 85 9.04 21.67 9.77
C ASP A 85 8.52 20.54 10.67
N LEU A 86 7.81 19.55 10.11
CA LEU A 86 7.32 18.38 10.86
C LEU A 86 8.40 17.30 11.07
N PHE A 87 9.56 17.42 10.42
CA PHE A 87 10.64 16.44 10.49
C PHE A 87 11.68 16.80 11.56
N ASP A 88 12.10 15.78 12.31
CA ASP A 88 13.15 15.90 13.32
C ASP A 88 14.54 15.92 12.67
N ASP A 89 14.82 14.92 11.83
CA ASP A 89 16.09 14.71 11.14
C ASP A 89 15.94 14.79 9.60
N LEU A 90 17.01 15.20 8.95
CA LEU A 90 17.15 15.31 7.50
C LEU A 90 18.27 14.39 7.00
N ILE A 91 17.99 13.67 5.91
CA ILE A 91 19.00 13.00 5.09
C ILE A 91 19.00 13.67 3.73
N LEU A 92 20.06 14.40 3.41
CA LEU A 92 20.25 15.04 2.11
C LEU A 92 21.23 14.24 1.27
N MET A 93 20.81 13.83 0.07
CA MET A 93 21.59 12.99 -0.83
C MET A 93 21.73 13.59 -2.21
N ALA A 94 22.90 13.43 -2.83
CA ALA A 94 23.16 13.77 -4.22
C ALA A 94 24.12 12.76 -4.85
N GLU A 95 23.83 12.29 -6.07
CA GLU A 95 24.68 11.36 -6.82
C GLU A 95 25.13 10.11 -6.00
N GLY A 96 24.23 9.57 -5.17
CA GLY A 96 24.51 8.42 -4.31
C GLY A 96 25.38 8.71 -3.07
N LYS A 97 25.67 9.98 -2.78
CA LYS A 97 26.43 10.42 -1.60
C LYS A 97 25.52 11.12 -0.61
N ILE A 98 25.80 10.93 0.68
CA ILE A 98 25.18 11.70 1.75
C ILE A 98 25.94 13.03 1.84
N ILE A 99 25.20 14.11 1.66
CA ILE A 99 25.70 15.48 1.75
C ILE A 99 25.50 16.03 3.15
N TYR A 100 24.39 15.67 3.78
CA TYR A 100 24.09 16.03 5.16
C TYR A 100 23.21 14.95 5.79
N HIS A 101 23.45 14.67 7.08
CA HIS A 101 22.61 13.81 7.90
C HIS A 101 22.60 14.31 9.34
N GLY A 102 21.42 14.60 9.88
CA GLY A 102 21.27 15.06 11.27
C GLY A 102 20.02 15.93 11.47
N PRO A 103 19.95 16.65 12.60
CA PRO A 103 18.79 17.46 12.96
C PRO A 103 18.51 18.53 11.92
N ARG A 104 17.25 18.65 11.50
CA ARG A 104 16.82 19.65 10.49
C ARG A 104 17.32 21.07 10.80
N ASN A 105 17.30 21.45 12.07
CA ASN A 105 17.69 22.79 12.53
C ASN A 105 19.18 23.11 12.34
N GLU A 106 20.05 22.09 12.28
CA GLU A 106 21.49 22.28 12.13
C GLU A 106 21.95 22.27 10.66
N ALA A 107 21.07 21.87 9.73
CA ALA A 107 21.39 21.80 8.31
C ALA A 107 21.83 23.16 7.75
N LEU A 108 21.16 24.25 8.13
CA LEU A 108 21.53 25.60 7.69
C LEU A 108 22.93 26.00 8.18
N ASN A 109 23.24 25.75 9.45
CA ASN A 109 24.57 26.05 10.02
C ASN A 109 25.69 25.33 9.26
N PHE A 110 25.47 24.06 8.89
CA PHE A 110 26.43 23.30 8.09
C PHE A 110 26.69 23.94 6.72
N PHE A 111 25.64 24.40 6.03
CA PHE A 111 25.79 25.05 4.73
C PHE A 111 26.38 26.47 4.84
N GLU A 112 26.11 27.19 5.92
CA GLU A 112 26.75 28.47 6.24
C GLU A 112 28.26 28.32 6.46
N GLU A 113 28.69 27.27 7.19
CA GLU A 113 30.11 26.92 7.35
C GLU A 113 30.77 26.56 6.01
N CYS A 114 29.99 26.00 5.06
CA CYS A 114 30.45 25.75 3.70
C CYS A 114 30.47 27.00 2.81
N GLY A 115 30.00 28.15 3.31
CA GLY A 115 29.97 29.43 2.59
C GLY A 115 28.66 29.72 1.83
N PHE A 116 27.58 29.01 2.13
CA PHE A 116 26.27 29.19 1.51
C PHE A 116 25.23 29.73 2.51
N ILE A 117 24.49 30.76 2.14
CA ILE A 117 23.44 31.33 3.00
C ILE A 117 22.06 31.23 2.34
N CYS A 118 21.06 30.88 3.14
CA CYS A 118 19.68 30.83 2.67
C CYS A 118 19.11 32.26 2.62
N PRO A 119 18.59 32.74 1.47
CA PRO A 119 17.97 34.06 1.37
C PRO A 119 16.71 34.16 2.22
N GLU A 120 16.42 35.37 2.73
CA GLU A 120 15.18 35.64 3.46
C GLU A 120 13.95 35.37 2.58
N GLY A 121 13.00 34.60 3.10
CA GLY A 121 11.75 34.25 2.41
C GLY A 121 11.84 33.07 1.45
N LYS A 122 13.02 32.47 1.24
CA LYS A 122 13.15 31.21 0.49
C LYS A 122 12.86 30.02 1.41
N ALA A 123 12.15 29.01 0.88
CA ALA A 123 11.94 27.77 1.60
C ALA A 123 13.27 27.01 1.78
N VAL A 124 13.55 26.57 3.01
CA VAL A 124 14.80 25.87 3.34
C VAL A 124 14.96 24.59 2.52
N ALA A 125 13.89 23.82 2.33
CA ALA A 125 13.93 22.60 1.53
C ALA A 125 14.36 22.88 0.07
N ASP A 126 13.86 23.95 -0.54
CA ASP A 126 14.23 24.35 -1.91
C ASP A 126 15.69 24.81 -1.97
N PHE A 127 16.13 25.62 -0.99
CA PHE A 127 17.52 26.04 -0.86
C PHE A 127 18.48 24.83 -0.80
N LEU A 128 18.18 23.85 0.06
CA LEU A 128 18.99 22.65 0.24
C LEU A 128 19.08 21.80 -1.03
N GLN A 129 18.03 21.79 -1.86
CA GLN A 129 18.05 21.08 -3.15
C GLN A 129 18.80 21.88 -4.22
N GLU A 130 18.62 23.19 -4.27
CA GLU A 130 19.24 24.05 -5.29
C GLU A 130 20.74 24.24 -5.10
N ILE A 131 21.26 24.23 -3.86
CA ILE A 131 22.71 24.24 -3.62
C ILE A 131 23.40 23.03 -4.26
N LEU A 132 22.69 21.92 -4.41
CA LEU A 132 23.22 20.71 -5.06
C LEU A 132 23.21 20.81 -6.59
N SER A 133 22.56 21.83 -7.15
CA SER A 133 22.49 22.07 -8.59
C SER A 133 23.67 22.95 -9.04
N TRP A 134 24.39 22.50 -10.07
CA TRP A 134 25.44 23.27 -10.74
C TRP A 134 24.98 24.68 -11.15
N LYS A 135 23.73 24.83 -11.59
CA LYS A 135 23.20 26.09 -12.14
C LYS A 135 22.88 27.09 -11.04
N ASP A 136 22.46 26.59 -9.88
CA ASP A 136 21.76 27.36 -8.85
C ASP A 136 22.62 27.53 -7.59
N GLN A 137 23.77 26.86 -7.48
CA GLN A 137 24.65 26.97 -6.31
C GLN A 137 25.27 28.38 -6.18
N GLN A 138 25.52 29.09 -7.29
CA GLN A 138 26.21 30.39 -7.28
C GLN A 138 25.40 31.52 -6.59
N GLN A 139 24.07 31.50 -6.68
CA GLN A 139 23.19 32.53 -6.10
C GLN A 139 23.18 32.50 -4.56
N TYR A 140 23.66 31.42 -3.95
CA TYR A 140 23.70 31.24 -2.49
C TYR A 140 25.06 31.53 -1.86
N TRP A 141 26.07 31.85 -2.68
CA TRP A 141 27.42 32.08 -2.21
C TRP A 141 27.51 33.35 -1.36
N LEU A 142 28.06 33.23 -0.14
CA LEU A 142 28.24 34.35 0.79
C LEU A 142 29.41 35.27 0.38
N GLY A 143 30.43 34.73 -0.30
CA GLY A 143 31.62 35.46 -0.68
C GLY A 143 31.44 36.34 -1.93
N PRO A 144 32.47 37.12 -2.33
CA PRO A 144 32.44 37.88 -3.58
C PRO A 144 32.19 36.95 -4.78
N HIS A 145 31.36 37.34 -5.74
CA HIS A 145 31.05 36.49 -6.90
C HIS A 145 32.31 36.05 -7.69
N GLU A 146 33.37 36.85 -7.68
CA GLU A 146 34.64 36.54 -8.32
C GLU A 146 35.42 35.39 -7.65
N SER A 147 35.11 35.10 -6.37
CA SER A 147 35.73 34.02 -5.59
C SER A 147 34.96 32.69 -5.67
N TYR A 148 33.79 32.68 -6.29
CA TYR A 148 32.94 31.51 -6.33
C TYR A 148 33.57 30.41 -7.20
N ARG A 149 33.64 29.21 -6.64
CA ARG A 149 33.92 27.96 -7.35
C ARG A 149 32.83 26.97 -6.99
N TYR A 150 32.31 26.29 -8.01
CA TYR A 150 31.38 25.19 -7.80
C TYR A 150 32.01 24.13 -6.89
N ILE A 151 31.35 23.86 -5.78
CA ILE A 151 31.69 22.81 -4.83
C ILE A 151 30.92 21.57 -5.25
N SER A 152 31.66 20.53 -5.63
CA SER A 152 31.09 19.26 -6.08
C SER A 152 30.40 18.52 -4.94
N HIS A 153 29.46 17.62 -5.27
CA HIS A 153 28.82 16.75 -4.27
C HIS A 153 29.83 15.89 -3.49
N HIS A 154 30.98 15.56 -4.10
CA HIS A 154 32.06 14.86 -3.42
C HIS A 154 32.73 15.72 -2.34
N GLU A 155 33.05 16.97 -2.67
CA GLU A 155 33.67 17.92 -1.74
C GLU A 155 32.71 18.22 -0.59
N LEU A 156 31.42 18.50 -0.86
CA LEU A 156 30.41 18.70 0.18
C LEU A 156 30.26 17.48 1.10
N SER A 157 30.21 16.27 0.54
CA SER A 157 30.16 15.03 1.34
C SER A 157 31.42 14.84 2.20
N SER A 158 32.59 15.26 1.71
CA SER A 158 33.84 15.18 2.46
C SER A 158 33.87 16.20 3.60
N MET A 159 33.45 17.43 3.33
CA MET A 159 33.27 18.49 4.33
C MET A 159 32.31 18.04 5.44
N PHE A 160 31.19 17.41 5.08
CA PHE A 160 30.27 16.83 6.05
C PHE A 160 30.93 15.76 6.91
N LYS A 161 31.67 14.81 6.33
CA LYS A 161 32.38 13.78 7.11
C LYS A 161 33.43 14.35 8.04
N GLU A 162 34.12 15.41 7.63
CA GLU A 162 35.12 16.09 8.46
C GLU A 162 34.45 16.84 9.62
N ASN A 163 33.39 17.60 9.34
CA ASN A 163 32.62 18.30 10.36
C ASN A 163 31.96 17.32 11.33
N HIS A 164 31.38 16.23 10.83
CA HIS A 164 30.74 15.19 11.64
C HIS A 164 31.74 14.36 12.47
N ARG A 165 33.01 14.26 12.03
CA ARG A 165 34.10 13.67 12.84
C ARG A 165 34.64 14.65 13.90
N GLY A 166 34.62 15.95 13.62
CA GLY A 166 35.11 17.00 14.53
C GLY A 166 34.08 17.42 15.58
N GLY A 167 32.80 17.45 15.22
CA GLY A 167 31.67 17.66 16.11
C GLY A 167 31.26 16.36 16.77
N LYS A 168 31.25 16.32 18.10
CA LYS A 168 30.64 15.25 18.91
C LYS A 168 29.10 15.23 18.77
N LEU A 169 28.57 15.26 17.55
CA LEU A 169 27.17 14.97 17.28
C LEU A 169 26.98 13.48 17.46
N HIS A 170 26.70 13.13 18.72
CA HIS A 170 26.03 11.91 19.16
C HIS A 170 26.14 10.74 18.16
N GLU A 171 27.34 10.18 17.99
CA GLU A 171 27.43 8.73 17.90
C GLU A 171 26.82 8.23 19.21
N GLN A 172 25.48 8.13 19.26
CA GLN A 172 24.87 7.13 20.11
C GLN A 172 25.47 5.86 19.56
N SER A 173 26.54 5.40 20.22
CA SER A 173 27.06 4.05 20.09
C SER A 173 25.83 3.19 20.09
N VAL A 174 25.44 2.67 18.91
CA VAL A 174 24.27 1.82 18.79
C VAL A 174 24.56 0.72 19.79
N PRO A 175 23.81 0.64 20.92
CA PRO A 175 24.15 -0.32 21.94
C PRO A 175 24.15 -1.68 21.25
N PRO A 176 25.13 -2.54 21.55
CA PRO A 176 25.21 -3.86 20.92
C PRO A 176 23.84 -4.52 21.03
N ILE A 177 23.38 -5.17 19.94
CA ILE A 177 22.02 -5.73 19.78
C ILE A 177 21.58 -6.55 21.01
N SER A 178 22.53 -7.05 21.81
CA SER A 178 22.33 -7.73 23.10
C SER A 178 21.65 -6.91 24.20
N GLU A 179 21.82 -5.58 24.23
CA GLU A 179 21.22 -4.69 25.25
C GLU A 179 19.89 -4.08 24.80
N LEU A 180 19.56 -4.17 23.50
CA LEU A 180 18.28 -3.72 22.98
C LEU A 180 17.19 -4.72 23.42
N GLY A 181 16.30 -4.29 24.31
CA GLY A 181 15.20 -5.11 24.79
C GLY A 181 14.42 -5.73 23.63
N LYS A 182 14.01 -7.01 23.75
CA LYS A 182 13.22 -7.74 22.73
C LYS A 182 11.94 -7.00 22.32
N GLU A 183 11.48 -6.05 23.14
CA GLU A 183 10.32 -5.20 22.93
C GLU A 183 10.53 -4.13 21.83
N ALA A 184 11.79 -3.74 21.55
CA ALA A 184 12.12 -2.77 20.50
C ALA A 184 11.94 -3.35 19.08
N LEU A 185 12.00 -4.68 18.93
CA LEU A 185 11.95 -5.37 17.65
C LEU A 185 10.62 -6.08 17.44
N ALA A 186 10.07 -5.95 16.23
CA ALA A 186 8.92 -6.73 15.79
C ALA A 186 9.36 -8.18 15.49
N LEU A 187 9.37 -9.03 16.52
CA LEU A 187 9.80 -10.43 16.39
C LEU A 187 8.76 -11.33 15.71
N ASN A 188 7.48 -10.94 15.77
CA ASN A 188 6.40 -11.71 15.19
C ASN A 188 6.13 -11.27 13.74
N LYS A 189 6.16 -12.25 12.83
CA LYS A 189 5.85 -12.05 11.41
C LYS A 189 4.41 -11.57 11.19
N TYR A 190 3.48 -12.05 12.00
CA TYR A 190 2.05 -11.72 11.93
C TYR A 190 1.60 -11.09 13.24
N SER A 191 0.68 -10.12 13.17
CA SER A 191 0.12 -9.46 14.35
C SER A 191 -0.86 -10.34 15.12
N LEU A 192 -1.64 -11.16 14.40
CA LEU A 192 -2.70 -12.01 14.94
C LEU A 192 -2.30 -13.48 15.00
N ARG A 193 -2.96 -14.24 15.88
CA ARG A 193 -2.82 -15.70 15.92
C ARG A 193 -3.45 -16.32 14.66
N GLU A 194 -2.95 -17.49 14.26
CA GLU A 194 -3.37 -18.18 13.04
C GLU A 194 -4.88 -18.40 12.90
N LEU A 195 -5.55 -18.77 13.99
CA LEU A 195 -7.01 -18.97 14.00
C LEU A 195 -7.79 -17.65 13.88
N GLU A 196 -7.28 -16.59 14.48
CA GLU A 196 -7.90 -15.25 14.42
C GLU A 196 -7.76 -14.66 13.02
N MET A 197 -6.60 -14.86 12.38
CA MET A 197 -6.41 -14.53 10.96
C MET A 197 -7.42 -15.26 10.08
N LEU A 198 -7.59 -16.58 10.28
CA LEU A 198 -8.57 -17.37 9.54
C LEU A 198 -10.01 -16.84 9.75
N LYS A 199 -10.39 -16.54 11.00
CA LYS A 199 -11.71 -15.98 11.34
C LYS A 199 -11.92 -14.60 10.70
N ALA A 200 -10.92 -13.72 10.74
CA ALA A 200 -10.98 -12.39 10.13
C ALA A 200 -11.08 -12.47 8.60
N CYS A 201 -10.27 -13.32 7.96
CA CYS A 201 -10.36 -13.56 6.51
C CYS A 201 -11.71 -14.16 6.11
N GLY A 202 -12.27 -15.07 6.93
CA GLY A 202 -13.62 -15.62 6.72
C GLY A 202 -14.72 -14.58 6.85
N ALA A 203 -14.69 -13.74 7.89
CA ALA A 203 -15.64 -12.64 8.06
C ALA A 203 -15.58 -11.65 6.89
N ARG A 204 -14.37 -11.34 6.42
CA ARG A 204 -14.16 -10.50 5.23
C ARG A 204 -14.77 -11.12 3.98
N GLU A 205 -14.52 -12.40 3.72
CA GLU A 205 -15.08 -13.04 2.52
C GLU A 205 -16.61 -13.14 2.60
N ALA A 206 -17.18 -13.42 3.77
CA ALA A 206 -18.63 -13.42 3.98
C ALA A 206 -19.25 -12.04 3.70
N LEU A 207 -18.60 -10.96 4.15
CA LEU A 207 -19.02 -9.58 3.82
C LEU A 207 -18.94 -9.30 2.32
N LEU A 208 -17.85 -9.71 1.66
CA LEU A 208 -17.68 -9.52 0.22
C LEU A 208 -18.71 -10.31 -0.60
N MET A 209 -19.05 -11.53 -0.18
CA MET A 209 -20.10 -12.34 -0.79
C MET A 209 -21.47 -11.67 -0.62
N LYS A 210 -21.78 -11.17 0.59
CA LYS A 210 -23.03 -10.43 0.85
C LYS A 210 -23.15 -9.17 0.00
N SER A 211 -22.09 -8.38 -0.10
CA SER A 211 -22.09 -7.15 -0.92
C SER A 211 -22.21 -7.41 -2.42
N ASN A 212 -21.77 -8.59 -2.89
CA ASN A 212 -21.89 -9.01 -4.28
C ASN A 212 -23.01 -10.06 -4.51
N MET A 213 -23.98 -10.15 -3.59
CA MET A 213 -25.08 -11.13 -3.66
C MET A 213 -25.83 -11.09 -5.00
N PHE A 214 -25.94 -9.90 -5.62
CA PHE A 214 -26.54 -9.72 -6.94
C PHE A 214 -25.94 -10.63 -8.02
N VAL A 215 -24.61 -10.78 -8.03
CA VAL A 215 -23.91 -11.62 -9.03
C VAL A 215 -24.29 -13.09 -8.85
N TYR A 216 -24.38 -13.54 -7.60
CA TYR A 216 -24.77 -14.91 -7.28
C TYR A 216 -26.23 -15.19 -7.66
N VAL A 217 -27.15 -14.28 -7.32
CA VAL A 217 -28.57 -14.42 -7.69
C VAL A 217 -28.75 -14.44 -9.22
N PHE A 218 -28.07 -13.55 -9.93
CA PHE A 218 -28.11 -13.51 -11.40
C PHE A 218 -27.58 -14.81 -12.01
N LYS A 219 -26.46 -15.32 -11.49
CA LYS A 219 -25.85 -16.58 -11.91
C LYS A 219 -26.80 -17.77 -11.74
N THR A 220 -27.39 -17.92 -10.55
CA THR A 220 -28.36 -18.99 -10.27
C THR A 220 -29.63 -18.85 -11.12
N GLY A 221 -30.10 -17.61 -11.35
CA GLY A 221 -31.24 -17.34 -12.23
C GLY A 221 -30.97 -17.70 -13.70
N GLN A 222 -29.79 -17.36 -14.21
CA GLN A 222 -29.36 -17.75 -15.55
C GLN A 222 -29.28 -19.28 -15.69
N LEU A 223 -28.76 -19.96 -14.67
CA LEU A 223 -28.69 -21.42 -14.65
C LEU A 223 -30.09 -22.05 -14.68
N ALA A 224 -31.04 -21.52 -13.91
CA ALA A 224 -32.42 -22.00 -13.91
C ALA A 224 -33.09 -21.85 -15.30
N ILE A 225 -32.85 -20.75 -16.01
CA ILE A 225 -33.36 -20.55 -17.38
C ILE A 225 -32.76 -21.59 -18.33
N ILE A 226 -31.45 -21.82 -18.26
CA ILE A 226 -30.77 -22.84 -19.06
C ILE A 226 -31.31 -24.23 -18.75
N ALA A 227 -31.56 -24.54 -17.47
CA ALA A 227 -32.14 -25.80 -17.03
C ALA A 227 -33.55 -26.00 -17.61
N LEU A 228 -34.40 -24.98 -17.58
CA LEU A 228 -35.75 -25.03 -18.19
C LEU A 228 -35.71 -25.25 -19.70
N VAL A 229 -34.80 -24.56 -20.42
CA VAL A 229 -34.60 -24.76 -21.85
C VAL A 229 -34.15 -26.19 -22.15
N THR A 230 -33.17 -26.69 -21.40
CA THR A 230 -32.65 -28.06 -21.54
C THR A 230 -33.75 -29.09 -21.26
N MET A 231 -34.50 -28.89 -20.18
CA MET A 231 -35.64 -29.72 -19.83
C MET A 231 -36.66 -29.77 -20.96
N SER A 232 -36.97 -28.63 -21.60
CA SER A 232 -37.92 -28.58 -22.73
C SER A 232 -37.44 -29.34 -23.97
N ILE A 233 -36.13 -29.30 -24.26
CA ILE A 233 -35.53 -29.97 -25.43
C ILE A 233 -35.50 -31.49 -25.24
N PHE A 234 -35.20 -31.94 -24.02
CA PHE A 234 -35.09 -33.35 -23.67
C PHE A 234 -36.37 -33.93 -23.03
N LEU A 235 -37.48 -33.19 -23.06
CA LEU A 235 -38.75 -33.60 -22.46
C LEU A 235 -39.38 -34.75 -23.26
N ARG A 236 -39.07 -36.00 -22.91
CA ARG A 236 -39.77 -37.18 -23.42
C ARG A 236 -40.08 -38.18 -22.30
N THR A 237 -41.37 -38.40 -22.08
CA THR A 237 -41.96 -39.28 -21.06
C THR A 237 -41.87 -40.78 -21.41
N ARG A 238 -41.43 -41.16 -22.62
CA ARG A 238 -41.20 -42.56 -23.01
C ARG A 238 -39.89 -42.70 -23.80
N MET A 239 -38.92 -43.40 -23.23
CA MET A 239 -37.71 -43.83 -23.96
C MET A 239 -37.89 -45.28 -24.39
N THR A 240 -37.71 -45.56 -25.68
CA THR A 240 -37.60 -46.93 -26.19
C THR A 240 -36.13 -47.35 -26.24
N ILE A 241 -35.86 -48.66 -26.21
CA ILE A 241 -34.49 -49.21 -26.26
C ILE A 241 -33.99 -49.08 -27.71
N SER A 242 -33.41 -47.92 -28.04
CA SER A 242 -32.82 -47.65 -29.36
C SER A 242 -31.53 -46.85 -29.20
N PHE A 243 -30.58 -47.07 -30.11
CA PHE A 243 -29.28 -46.37 -30.15
C PHE A 243 -29.44 -44.84 -30.20
N THR A 244 -30.47 -44.34 -30.89
CA THR A 244 -30.75 -42.90 -30.98
C THR A 244 -31.14 -42.32 -29.62
N HIS A 245 -31.89 -43.05 -28.80
CA HIS A 245 -32.28 -42.61 -27.45
C HIS A 245 -31.11 -42.62 -26.47
N ALA A 246 -30.20 -43.60 -26.60
CA ALA A 246 -28.96 -43.62 -25.81
C ALA A 246 -28.09 -42.39 -26.10
N ASN A 247 -27.95 -41.99 -27.36
CA ASN A 247 -27.18 -40.79 -27.73
C ASN A 247 -27.80 -39.50 -27.17
N TYR A 248 -29.12 -39.36 -27.16
CA TYR A 248 -29.76 -38.19 -26.54
C TYR A 248 -29.55 -38.12 -25.03
N TYR A 249 -29.60 -39.26 -24.34
CA TYR A 249 -29.35 -39.32 -22.90
C TYR A 249 -27.90 -38.93 -22.55
N ILE A 250 -26.92 -39.48 -23.28
CA ILE A 250 -25.50 -39.13 -23.11
C ILE A 250 -25.28 -37.65 -23.46
N GLY A 251 -25.92 -37.14 -24.52
CA GLY A 251 -25.85 -35.74 -24.91
C GLY A 251 -26.40 -34.80 -23.84
N ALA A 252 -27.51 -35.15 -23.19
CA ALA A 252 -28.09 -34.39 -22.09
C ALA A 252 -27.14 -34.33 -20.87
N LEU A 253 -26.60 -35.48 -20.45
CA LEU A 253 -25.63 -35.55 -19.35
C LEU A 253 -24.37 -34.71 -19.62
N PHE A 254 -23.82 -34.82 -20.84
CA PHE A 254 -22.67 -34.02 -21.24
C PHE A 254 -22.98 -32.52 -21.20
N PHE A 255 -24.14 -32.12 -21.73
CA PHE A 255 -24.56 -30.72 -21.75
C PHE A 255 -24.74 -30.16 -20.33
N SER A 256 -25.34 -30.91 -19.42
CA SER A 256 -25.50 -30.52 -18.02
C SER A 256 -24.15 -30.30 -17.33
N ILE A 257 -23.20 -31.23 -17.48
CA ILE A 257 -21.85 -31.10 -16.90
C ILE A 257 -21.13 -29.88 -17.49
N PHE A 258 -21.22 -29.70 -18.81
CA PHE A 258 -20.59 -28.58 -19.50
C PHE A 258 -21.14 -27.23 -19.03
N MET A 259 -22.46 -27.11 -18.87
CA MET A 259 -23.09 -25.88 -18.37
C MET A 259 -22.70 -25.55 -16.93
N ILE A 260 -22.62 -26.55 -16.04
CA ILE A 260 -22.14 -26.36 -14.67
C ILE A 260 -20.69 -25.85 -14.67
N MET A 261 -19.84 -26.38 -15.56
CA MET A 261 -18.46 -25.92 -15.70
C MET A 261 -18.37 -24.45 -16.16
N LEU A 262 -19.17 -24.06 -17.17
CA LEU A 262 -19.21 -22.68 -17.66
C LEU A 262 -19.70 -21.69 -16.60
N ASN A 263 -20.60 -22.13 -15.71
CA ASN A 263 -21.12 -21.32 -14.61
C ASN A 263 -20.02 -20.86 -13.61
N GLY A 264 -18.87 -21.54 -13.59
CA GLY A 264 -17.71 -21.15 -12.77
C GLY A 264 -16.86 -19.99 -13.33
N ILE A 265 -16.98 -19.66 -14.62
CA ILE A 265 -16.10 -18.68 -15.30
C ILE A 265 -16.22 -17.26 -14.72
N PRO A 266 -17.43 -16.69 -14.49
CA PRO A 266 -17.55 -15.33 -13.94
C PRO A 266 -16.87 -15.17 -12.58
N GLU A 267 -16.92 -16.24 -11.78
CA GLU A 267 -16.31 -16.26 -10.46
C GLU A 267 -14.77 -16.24 -10.53
N MET A 268 -14.17 -16.95 -11.49
CA MET A 268 -12.73 -16.88 -11.72
C MET A 268 -12.29 -15.46 -12.11
N SER A 269 -13.04 -14.78 -12.98
CA SER A 269 -12.75 -13.39 -13.35
C SER A 269 -12.77 -12.46 -12.13
N MET A 270 -13.76 -12.62 -11.25
CA MET A 270 -13.83 -11.86 -9.99
C MET A 270 -12.67 -12.17 -9.04
N GLN A 271 -12.19 -13.42 -8.97
CA GLN A 271 -11.00 -13.77 -8.18
C GLN A 271 -9.72 -13.14 -8.73
N ILE A 272 -9.57 -13.10 -10.06
CA ILE A 272 -8.44 -12.43 -10.74
C ILE A 272 -8.42 -10.94 -10.39
N GLY A 273 -9.57 -10.27 -10.35
CA GLY A 273 -9.66 -8.87 -9.93
C GLY A 273 -9.19 -8.60 -8.49
N ARG A 274 -9.22 -9.61 -7.59
CA ARG A 274 -8.81 -9.48 -6.17
C ARG A 274 -7.34 -9.80 -5.92
N LEU A 275 -6.67 -10.49 -6.84
CA LEU A 275 -5.28 -10.92 -6.71
C LEU A 275 -4.29 -9.78 -6.43
N PRO A 276 -4.38 -8.59 -7.07
CA PRO A 276 -3.47 -7.48 -6.78
C PRO A 276 -3.52 -7.05 -5.30
N SER A 277 -4.72 -6.91 -4.73
CA SER A 277 -4.91 -6.57 -3.32
C SER A 277 -4.41 -7.68 -2.38
N PHE A 278 -4.61 -8.95 -2.78
CA PHE A 278 -4.08 -10.09 -2.03
C PHE A 278 -2.55 -10.08 -1.97
N TYR A 279 -1.87 -9.88 -3.10
CA TYR A 279 -0.41 -9.85 -3.12
C TYR A 279 0.15 -8.68 -2.32
N LYS A 280 -0.47 -7.50 -2.43
CA LYS A 280 -0.13 -6.32 -1.63
C LYS A 280 -0.25 -6.59 -0.12
N GLN A 281 -1.37 -7.13 0.34
CA GLN A 281 -1.58 -7.42 1.78
C GLN A 281 -0.68 -8.55 2.29
N LYS A 282 -0.39 -9.54 1.43
CA LYS A 282 0.57 -10.60 1.73
C LYS A 282 1.99 -10.06 1.90
N SER A 283 2.44 -9.14 1.05
CA SER A 283 3.79 -8.55 1.17
C SER A 283 3.95 -7.72 2.44
N TYR A 284 2.86 -7.14 2.94
CA TYR A 284 2.83 -6.44 4.24
C TYR A 284 2.53 -7.37 5.44
N TYR A 285 2.53 -8.69 5.24
CA TYR A 285 2.33 -9.67 6.31
C TYR A 285 1.04 -9.52 7.12
N PHE A 286 -0.06 -9.11 6.48
CA PHE A 286 -1.37 -9.07 7.14
C PHE A 286 -1.88 -10.46 7.50
N TYR A 287 -1.70 -11.43 6.60
CA TYR A 287 -2.14 -12.81 6.76
C TYR A 287 -1.35 -13.77 5.88
N SER A 288 -1.39 -15.06 6.22
CA SER A 288 -0.83 -16.13 5.40
C SER A 288 -1.72 -16.49 4.21
N SER A 289 -1.14 -17.06 3.14
CA SER A 289 -1.88 -17.45 1.94
C SER A 289 -2.96 -18.51 2.20
N TRP A 290 -2.71 -19.44 3.13
CA TRP A 290 -3.72 -20.44 3.49
C TRP A 290 -4.89 -19.83 4.26
N ALA A 291 -4.64 -18.83 5.10
CA ALA A 291 -5.68 -18.14 5.88
C ALA A 291 -6.64 -17.36 4.98
N TYR A 292 -6.16 -16.92 3.80
CA TYR A 292 -6.99 -16.36 2.74
C TYR A 292 -7.74 -17.44 1.93
N ALA A 293 -7.02 -18.49 1.50
CA ALA A 293 -7.55 -19.46 0.56
C ALA A 293 -8.62 -20.37 1.18
N ILE A 294 -8.42 -20.84 2.42
CA ILE A 294 -9.34 -21.80 3.05
C ILE A 294 -10.75 -21.22 3.22
N PRO A 295 -10.95 -20.03 3.83
CA PRO A 295 -12.29 -19.47 3.96
C PRO A 295 -12.92 -19.14 2.61
N ALA A 296 -12.12 -18.67 1.65
CA ALA A 296 -12.58 -18.39 0.30
C ALA A 296 -13.11 -19.65 -0.40
N SER A 297 -12.48 -20.81 -0.23
CA SER A 297 -12.96 -22.07 -0.77
C SER A 297 -14.19 -22.60 -0.01
N VAL A 298 -14.14 -22.62 1.32
CA VAL A 298 -15.18 -23.23 2.17
C VAL A 298 -16.51 -22.50 2.08
N LEU A 299 -16.49 -21.15 2.09
CA LEU A 299 -17.73 -20.35 2.06
C LEU A 299 -18.50 -20.47 0.74
N LYS A 300 -17.85 -20.91 -0.34
CA LYS A 300 -18.48 -21.06 -1.66
C LYS A 300 -19.14 -22.42 -1.85
N VAL A 301 -18.71 -23.44 -1.10
CA VAL A 301 -19.26 -24.80 -1.21
C VAL A 301 -20.79 -24.82 -1.09
N PRO A 302 -21.43 -24.15 -0.10
CA PRO A 302 -22.89 -24.13 -0.01
C PRO A 302 -23.58 -23.52 -1.24
N VAL A 303 -22.99 -22.46 -1.83
CA VAL A 303 -23.53 -21.83 -3.05
C VAL A 303 -23.40 -22.76 -4.24
N SER A 304 -22.27 -23.45 -4.39
CA SER A 304 -22.08 -24.45 -5.45
C SER A 304 -23.02 -25.65 -5.31
N ILE A 305 -23.33 -26.08 -4.08
CA ILE A 305 -24.33 -27.13 -3.82
C ILE A 305 -25.71 -26.66 -4.24
N LEU A 306 -26.09 -25.42 -3.88
CA LEU A 306 -27.36 -24.83 -4.30
C LEU A 306 -27.47 -24.75 -5.83
N ASP A 307 -26.43 -24.25 -6.50
CA ASP A 307 -26.38 -24.20 -7.97
C ASP A 307 -26.46 -25.59 -8.60
N SER A 308 -25.92 -26.63 -7.96
CA SER A 308 -25.99 -28.00 -8.50
C SER A 308 -27.36 -28.66 -8.32
N LEU A 309 -28.18 -28.15 -7.40
CA LEU A 309 -29.55 -28.62 -7.16
C LEU A 309 -30.57 -27.99 -8.12
N VAL A 310 -30.26 -26.81 -8.65
CA VAL A 310 -31.07 -26.04 -9.61
C VAL A 310 -30.91 -26.60 -11.02
#